data_AF-A0A924I9Z6-F1
#
_entry.id   AF-A0A924I9Z6-F1
#
_cell.length_a   1.000
_cell.length_b   1.000
_cell.length_c   1.000
_cell.angle_alpha   90.00
_cell.angle_beta   90.00
_cell.angle_gamma   90.00
#
_symmetry.space_group_name_H-M   'P 1'
#
loop_
_entity.id
_entity.type
_entity.pdbx_description
1 polymer ?
#
loop_
_entity_poly.entity_id
_entity_poly.type
_entity_poly.pdbx_seq_one_letter_code
_entity_poly.pdbx_strand_id
1 'polypeptide(L)' 'MLPSHLSQKQLIAFKIGARARKFLLEDCLVEGYDYLVAYLEDAKERDPELAALLQTELEKFEKRVETSSPDPLS' A
#
# COMPACT_ATOMS: atom_id res chain seq x y z
N MET A 1 -6.34 -26.48 -0.90
CA MET A 1 -6.56 -25.91 -2.24
C MET A 1 -6.12 -24.45 -2.20
N LEU A 2 -5.06 -24.08 -2.92
CA LEU A 2 -4.68 -22.67 -3.06
C LEU A 2 -5.67 -22.01 -4.04
N PRO A 3 -6.27 -20.85 -3.72
CA PRO A 3 -7.17 -20.16 -4.64
C PRO A 3 -6.38 -19.80 -5.90
N SER A 4 -6.82 -20.33 -7.04
CA SER A 4 -6.02 -20.38 -8.27
C SER A 4 -5.93 -19.07 -9.04
N HIS A 5 -6.72 -18.05 -8.72
CA HIS A 5 -6.63 -16.74 -9.37
C HIS A 5 -6.98 -15.60 -8.40
N LEU A 6 -6.08 -14.62 -8.28
CA LEU A 6 -6.40 -13.34 -7.64
C LEU A 6 -7.41 -12.58 -8.50
N SER A 7 -8.37 -11.92 -7.87
CA SER A 7 -9.26 -11.00 -8.57
C SER A 7 -8.44 -9.85 -9.19
N GLN A 8 -8.98 -9.22 -10.24
CA GLN A 8 -8.32 -8.07 -10.85
C GLN A 8 -8.10 -6.94 -9.83
N LYS A 9 -9.04 -6.72 -8.91
CA LYS A 9 -8.92 -5.71 -7.84
C LYS A 9 -7.83 -6.05 -6.84
N GLN A 10 -7.70 -7.33 -6.46
CA GLN A 10 -6.59 -7.80 -5.62
C GLN A 10 -5.23 -7.56 -6.30
N LEU A 11 -5.13 -7.81 -7.61
CA LEU A 11 -3.91 -7.54 -8.38
C LEU A 11 -3.61 -6.03 -8.47
N ILE A 12 -4.62 -5.19 -8.64
CA ILE A 12 -4.47 -3.73 -8.68
C ILE A 12 -3.97 -3.23 -7.32
N ALA A 13 -4.65 -3.58 -6.23
CA ALA A 13 -4.26 -3.17 -4.88
C ALA A 13 -2.82 -3.64 -4.55
N PHE A 14 -2.50 -4.90 -4.85
CA PHE A 14 -1.14 -5.43 -4.66
C PHE A 14 -0.08 -4.62 -5.42
N LYS A 15 -0.32 -4.27 -6.69
CA LYS A 15 0.62 -3.48 -7.49
C LYS A 15 0.81 -2.06 -6.94
N ILE A 16 -0.27 -1.42 -6.50
CA ILE A 16 -0.22 -0.07 -5.91
C ILE A 16 0.56 -0.12 -4.59
N GLY A 17 0.23 -1.04 -3.69
CA GLY A 17 0.94 -1.23 -2.42
C GLY A 17 2.42 -1.61 -2.60
N ALA A 18 2.74 -2.46 -3.58
CA ALA A 18 4.12 -2.79 -3.92
C ALA A 18 4.91 -1.58 -4.44
N ARG A 19 4.28 -0.70 -5.22
CA ARG A 19 4.91 0.55 -5.69
C ARG A 19 5.15 1.52 -4.54
N ALA A 20 4.18 1.71 -3.65
CA ALA A 20 4.34 2.52 -2.44
C ALA A 20 5.53 2.04 -1.60
N ARG A 21 5.61 0.72 -1.33
CA ARG A 21 6.76 0.14 -0.58
C ARG A 21 8.09 0.24 -1.32
N LYS A 22 8.11 0.33 -2.65
CA LYS A 22 9.35 0.57 -3.39
C LYS A 22 9.88 1.98 -3.13
N PHE A 23 9.02 2.99 -3.01
CA PHE A 23 9.44 4.34 -2.62
C PHE A 23 10.09 4.35 -1.23
N LEU A 24 9.61 3.54 -0.28
CA LEU A 24 10.26 3.39 1.03
C LEU A 24 11.72 2.89 0.91
N LEU A 25 12.01 2.00 -0.04
CA LEU A 25 13.39 1.53 -0.30
C LEU A 25 14.27 2.59 -0.97
N GLU A 26 13.64 3.60 -1.58
CA GLU A 26 14.28 4.75 -2.24
C GLU A 26 14.39 5.95 -1.28
N ASP A 27 14.07 5.78 0.01
CA ASP A 27 14.00 6.83 1.05
C ASP A 27 12.96 7.94 0.74
N CYS A 28 11.97 7.62 -0.08
CA CYS A 28 10.88 8.49 -0.51
C CYS A 28 9.56 8.15 0.23
N LEU A 29 9.58 8.23 1.56
CA LEU A 29 8.44 7.81 2.39
C LEU A 29 7.17 8.58 2.07
N VAL A 30 7.28 9.90 1.92
CA VAL A 30 6.14 10.80 1.68
C VAL A 30 5.50 10.48 0.33
N GLU A 31 6.31 10.30 -0.71
CA GLU A 31 5.83 9.94 -2.05
C GLU A 31 5.17 8.57 -2.07
N GLY A 32 5.69 7.61 -1.30
CA GLY A 32 5.07 6.30 -1.14
C GLY A 32 3.70 6.37 -0.49
N TYR A 33 3.57 7.18 0.56
CA TYR A 33 2.31 7.41 1.26
C TYR A 33 1.30 8.15 0.38
N ASP A 34 1.69 9.28 -0.20
CA ASP A 34 0.85 10.11 -1.07
C ASP A 34 0.34 9.32 -2.28
N TYR A 35 1.21 8.51 -2.89
CA TYR A 35 0.83 7.62 -3.98
C TYR A 35 -0.30 6.68 -3.55
N LEU A 36 -0.17 6.01 -2.40
CA LEU A 36 -1.16 5.04 -1.94
C LEU A 36 -2.48 5.69 -1.52
N VAL A 37 -2.41 6.84 -0.83
CA VAL A 37 -3.59 7.59 -0.39
C VAL A 37 -4.36 8.16 -1.58
N ALA A 38 -3.69 8.69 -2.60
CA ALA A 38 -4.35 9.21 -3.79
C ALA A 38 -5.24 8.16 -4.49
N TYR A 39 -4.74 6.92 -4.63
CA TYR A 39 -5.55 5.82 -5.19
C TYR A 39 -6.66 5.37 -4.23
N LEU A 40 -6.43 5.41 -2.92
CA LEU A 40 -7.45 5.06 -1.93
C LEU A 40 -8.62 6.05 -1.95
N GLU A 41 -8.35 7.36 -2.00
CA GLU A 41 -9.40 8.38 -2.08
C GLU A 41 -10.22 8.27 -3.36
N ASP A 42 -9.59 8.07 -4.52
CA ASP A 42 -10.33 7.83 -5.77
C ASP A 42 -11.16 6.53 -5.72
N ALA A 43 -10.63 5.47 -5.10
CA ALA A 43 -11.35 4.20 -4.93
C ALA A 43 -12.54 4.32 -3.97
N LYS A 44 -12.46 5.14 -2.91
CA LYS A 44 -13.59 5.37 -1.98
C LYS A 44 -14.82 5.93 -2.69
N GLU A 45 -14.62 6.73 -3.74
CA GLU A 45 -15.72 7.31 -4.52
C GLU A 45 -16.33 6.34 -5.54
N ARG A 46 -15.54 5.37 -6.05
CA ARG A 46 -15.89 4.60 -7.26
C ARG A 46 -16.00 3.09 -7.05
N ASP A 47 -15.22 2.52 -6.14
CA ASP A 47 -15.08 1.09 -5.95
C ASP A 47 -14.77 0.73 -4.48
N PRO A 48 -15.81 0.52 -3.65
CA PRO A 48 -15.66 0.23 -2.22
C PRO A 48 -14.84 -1.04 -1.93
N GLU A 49 -14.89 -2.03 -2.83
CA GLU A 49 -14.11 -3.27 -2.69
C GLU A 49 -12.62 -3.00 -2.90
N LEU A 50 -12.28 -2.22 -3.93
CA LEU A 50 -10.90 -1.81 -4.15
C LEU A 50 -10.40 -0.90 -3.02
N ALA A 51 -11.24 -0.01 -2.50
CA ALA A 51 -10.91 0.85 -1.36
C ALA A 51 -10.53 0.03 -0.12
N ALA A 52 -11.30 -1.03 0.21
CA ALA A 52 -10.98 -1.92 1.33
C ALA A 52 -9.64 -2.66 1.13
N LEU A 53 -9.35 -3.09 -0.10
CA LEU A 53 -8.07 -3.73 -0.43
C LEU A 53 -6.90 -2.75 -0.33
N LEU A 54 -7.07 -1.50 -0.78
CA LEU A 54 -6.06 -0.44 -0.68
C LEU A 54 -5.82 0.00 0.76
N GLN A 55 -6.86 0.07 1.60
CA GLN A 55 -6.73 0.32 3.03
C GLN A 55 -5.85 -0.75 3.70
N THR A 56 -6.03 -2.03 3.31
CA THR A 56 -5.19 -3.12 3.80
C THR A 56 -3.72 -2.96 3.37
N GLU A 57 -3.46 -2.44 2.17
CA GLU A 57 -2.09 -2.15 1.72
C GLU A 57 -1.48 -0.93 2.44
N LEU A 58 -2.29 0.05 2.83
CA LEU A 58 -1.86 1.22 3.62
C LEU A 58 -1.39 0.79 5.01
N GLU A 59 -2.16 -0.04 5.70
CA GLU A 59 -1.76 -0.58 7.01
C GLU A 59 -0.44 -1.38 6.93
N LYS A 60 -0.22 -2.12 5.83
CA LYS A 60 1.05 -2.83 5.60
C LYS A 60 2.21 -1.88 5.35
N PHE A 61 1.95 -0.76 4.67
CA PHE A 61 2.95 0.28 4.42
C PHE A 61 3.35 0.97 5.73
N GLU A 62 2.38 1.42 6.52
CA GLU A 62 2.58 2.09 7.82
C GLU A 62 3.37 1.20 8.80
N LYS A 63 2.97 -0.06 8.97
CA LYS A 63 3.74 -1.03 9.77
C LYS A 63 5.18 -1.17 9.30
N ARG A 64 5.41 -1.09 7.98
CA ARG A 64 6.76 -1.23 7.44
C ARG A 64 7.61 0.01 7.70
N VAL A 65 7.01 1.19 7.61
CA VAL A 65 7.65 2.47 7.99
C VAL A 65 8.13 2.42 9.44
N GLU A 66 7.28 1.97 10.37
CA GLU A 66 7.63 1.80 11.79
C GLU A 66 8.85 0.89 11.97
N THR A 67 8.91 -0.24 11.23
CA THR A 67 10.03 -1.18 11.31
C THR A 67 11.28 -0.75 10.52
N SER A 68 11.16 0.23 9.63
CA SER A 68 12.25 0.69 8.75
C SER A 68 12.92 1.97 9.26
N SER A 69 12.37 2.61 10.28
CA SER A 69 13.05 3.72 10.96
C SER A 69 14.23 3.18 11.76
N PRO A 70 15.48 3.61 11.49
CA PRO A 70 16.58 3.34 12.39
C PRO A 70 16.29 4.09 13.71
N ASP A 71 16.42 3.38 14.84
CA ASP A 71 16.42 4.02 16.15
C ASP A 71 17.39 5.21 16.14
N PRO A 72 16.96 6.45 16.43
CA PRO A 72 17.88 7.59 16.46
C PRO A 72 18.85 7.57 17.67
N LEU A 73 18.91 6.48 18.45
CA LEU A 73 19.67 6.39 19.71
C LEU A 73 20.31 5.01 20.02
N SER A 74 20.53 4.13 19.04
CA SER A 74 21.35 2.91 19.24
C SER A 74 22.76 3.06 18.68
#